data_AF-A0A539D2G3-F1
#
_entry.id   AF-A0A539D2G3-F1
#
_cell.length_a   1.000
_cell.length_b   1.000
_cell.length_c   1.000
_cell.angle_alpha   90.00
_cell.angle_beta   90.00
_cell.angle_gamma   90.00
#
_symmetry.space_group_name_H-M   'P 1'
#
loop_
_entity.id
_entity.type
_entity.pdbx_description
1 polymer ?
#
loop_
_entity_poly.entity_id
_entity_poly.type
_entity_poly.pdbx_seq_one_letter_code
_entity_poly.pdbx_strand_id
1 'polypeptide(L)'
;MKVTGPSGPAPAQGSRASRASAGFSVPSQGSPSPATATTSASAPSAVTDVSALMALQGVDDATERRRRAIRRGGGLLDRLEELKLALLMGEAGEGALDRLTRTLREERPVDADAELNNLLDQIDLRAAVELAKADLRRSAP
;
A
#
# COMPACT_ATOMS: atom_id res chain seq x y z
N MET A 1 11.79 -13.09 39.02
CA MET A 1 10.78 -12.79 37.98
C MET A 1 11.18 -13.54 36.71
N LYS A 2 10.30 -14.36 36.13
CA LYS A 2 10.58 -15.15 34.92
C LYS A 2 9.90 -14.46 33.73
N VAL A 3 10.67 -14.07 32.73
CA VAL A 3 10.18 -13.39 31.53
C VAL A 3 10.07 -14.41 30.40
N THR A 4 8.85 -14.63 29.90
CA THR A 4 8.55 -15.45 28.72
C THR A 4 8.57 -14.58 27.46
N GLY A 5 9.37 -14.97 26.46
CA GLY A 5 9.41 -14.33 25.14
C GLY A 5 8.21 -14.69 24.25
N PRO A 6 8.00 -13.98 23.14
CA PRO A 6 6.79 -14.09 22.32
C PRO A 6 6.74 -15.41 21.55
N SER A 7 5.59 -16.10 21.64
CA SER A 7 5.28 -17.29 20.85
C SER A 7 4.97 -16.93 19.40
N GLY A 8 5.66 -17.55 18.44
CA GLY A 8 5.32 -17.49 17.01
C GLY A 8 4.05 -18.28 16.68
N PRO A 9 3.45 -18.05 15.49
CA PRO A 9 2.17 -18.64 15.11
C PRO A 9 2.27 -20.16 14.88
N ALA A 10 1.30 -20.90 15.40
CA ALA A 10 1.17 -22.35 15.25
C ALA A 10 0.74 -22.77 13.83
N PRO A 11 1.14 -23.95 13.33
CA PRO A 11 0.65 -24.46 12.06
C PRO A 11 -0.81 -24.94 12.18
N ALA A 12 -1.65 -24.51 11.25
CA ALA A 12 -3.02 -24.98 11.10
C ALA A 12 -3.04 -26.46 10.69
N GLN A 13 -3.79 -27.28 11.43
CA GLN A 13 -4.04 -28.69 11.11
C GLN A 13 -4.91 -28.78 9.85
N GLY A 14 -4.34 -29.34 8.78
CA GLY A 14 -5.07 -29.67 7.56
C GLY A 14 -6.11 -30.77 7.81
N SER A 15 -7.34 -30.52 7.39
CA SER A 15 -8.41 -31.51 7.32
C SER A 15 -8.05 -32.60 6.30
N ARG A 16 -8.11 -33.86 6.75
CA ARG A 16 -7.89 -35.04 5.91
C ARG A 16 -9.01 -35.15 4.87
N ALA A 17 -8.70 -34.95 3.59
CA ALA A 17 -9.55 -35.40 2.50
C ALA A 17 -9.43 -36.92 2.37
N SER A 18 -10.55 -37.62 2.51
CA SER A 18 -10.65 -39.06 2.25
C SER A 18 -10.33 -39.33 0.77
N ARG A 19 -9.29 -40.12 0.55
CA ARG A 19 -8.84 -40.55 -0.78
C ARG A 19 -9.85 -41.56 -1.33
N ALA A 20 -10.72 -41.12 -2.25
CA ALA A 20 -11.50 -42.03 -3.07
C ALA A 20 -10.54 -42.85 -3.94
N SER A 21 -10.72 -44.17 -3.92
CA SER A 21 -9.97 -45.14 -4.71
C SER A 21 -10.32 -44.99 -6.19
N ALA A 22 -9.51 -44.22 -6.93
CA ALA A 22 -9.46 -44.32 -8.38
C ALA A 22 -8.33 -45.31 -8.73
N GLY A 23 -8.72 -46.51 -9.14
CA GLY A 23 -7.81 -47.56 -9.57
C GLY A 23 -7.03 -47.13 -10.81
N PHE A 24 -5.74 -47.39 -10.81
CA PHE A 24 -4.90 -47.33 -12.00
C PHE A 24 -5.16 -48.59 -12.83
N SER A 25 -5.73 -48.44 -14.03
CA SER A 25 -5.91 -49.53 -15.00
C SER A 25 -4.98 -49.33 -16.18
N VAL A 26 -4.18 -50.36 -16.48
CA VAL A 26 -3.28 -50.42 -17.64
C VAL A 26 -4.12 -50.77 -18.88
N PRO A 27 -4.00 -50.07 -20.02
CA PRO A 27 -4.69 -50.46 -21.23
C PRO A 27 -4.12 -51.78 -21.73
N SER A 28 -4.97 -52.81 -21.78
CA SER A 28 -4.65 -54.08 -22.41
C SER A 28 -4.48 -53.86 -23.92
N GLN A 29 -3.34 -54.30 -24.43
CA GLN A 29 -3.01 -54.31 -25.85
C GLN A 29 -4.05 -55.13 -26.62
N GLY A 30 -4.85 -54.45 -27.45
CA GLY A 30 -5.76 -55.05 -28.42
C GLY A 30 -5.78 -54.20 -29.70
N SER A 31 -5.22 -54.78 -30.78
CA SER A 31 -5.22 -54.46 -32.22
C SER A 31 -5.69 -53.09 -32.79
N PRO A 32 -5.10 -52.66 -33.94
CA PRO A 32 -5.10 -51.27 -34.40
C PRO A 32 -6.29 -50.91 -35.32
N SER A 33 -6.88 -49.72 -35.13
CA SER A 33 -7.60 -48.96 -36.18
C SER A 33 -7.92 -47.53 -35.71
N PRO A 34 -8.11 -46.56 -36.61
CA PRO A 34 -7.16 -45.50 -36.90
C PRO A 34 -7.44 -44.18 -36.17
N ALA A 35 -6.40 -43.35 -36.18
CA ALA A 35 -6.31 -41.99 -35.68
C ALA A 35 -7.60 -41.14 -35.80
N THR A 36 -8.12 -40.71 -34.66
CA THR A 36 -8.75 -39.40 -34.52
C THR A 36 -7.79 -38.50 -33.78
N ALA A 37 -7.11 -37.65 -34.54
CA ALA A 37 -6.40 -36.50 -34.02
C ALA A 37 -7.43 -35.55 -33.40
N THR A 38 -7.44 -35.44 -32.07
CA THR A 38 -8.08 -34.32 -31.39
C THR A 38 -7.02 -33.24 -31.18
N THR A 39 -6.73 -32.50 -32.25
CA THR A 39 -6.15 -31.16 -32.13
C THR A 39 -7.30 -30.20 -31.86
N SER A 40 -7.19 -29.41 -30.79
CA SER A 40 -7.84 -28.11 -30.48
C SER A 40 -8.19 -28.08 -28.98
N ALA A 41 -7.75 -27.16 -28.13
CA ALA A 41 -7.09 -25.88 -28.34
C ALA A 41 -6.26 -25.53 -27.09
N SER A 42 -4.95 -25.38 -27.23
CA SER A 42 -4.12 -24.69 -26.23
C SER A 42 -4.15 -23.19 -26.52
N ALA A 43 -5.14 -22.47 -25.99
CA ALA A 43 -5.09 -21.01 -25.81
C ALA A 43 -6.30 -20.55 -24.97
N PRO A 44 -6.09 -20.38 -23.65
CA PRO A 44 -6.20 -19.02 -23.12
C PRO A 44 -5.03 -18.59 -22.22
N SER A 45 -4.00 -19.44 -22.04
CA SER A 45 -2.88 -19.20 -21.10
C SER A 45 -2.19 -17.85 -21.30
N ALA A 46 -1.86 -17.49 -22.55
CA ALA A 46 -1.16 -16.24 -22.84
C ALA A 46 -1.93 -14.96 -22.44
N VAL A 47 -3.26 -14.94 -22.54
CA VAL A 47 -4.09 -13.77 -22.16
C VAL A 47 -4.23 -13.66 -20.64
N THR A 48 -4.33 -14.79 -19.94
CA THR A 48 -4.27 -14.84 -18.47
C THR A 48 -2.90 -14.44 -17.93
N ASP A 49 -1.80 -14.80 -18.61
CA ASP A 49 -0.44 -14.42 -18.21
C ASP A 49 -0.21 -12.91 -18.37
N VAL A 50 -0.66 -12.31 -19.47
CA VAL A 50 -0.59 -10.84 -19.66
C VAL A 50 -1.47 -10.09 -18.65
N SER A 51 -2.67 -10.61 -18.36
CA SER A 51 -3.55 -10.02 -17.34
C SER A 51 -2.94 -10.10 -15.94
N ALA A 52 -2.22 -11.19 -15.63
CA ALA A 52 -1.47 -11.32 -14.38
C ALA A 52 -0.29 -10.34 -14.29
N LEU A 53 0.42 -10.09 -15.40
CA LEU A 53 1.50 -9.09 -15.45
C LEU A 53 0.96 -7.66 -15.30
N MET A 54 -0.16 -7.31 -15.93
CA MET A 54 -0.80 -6.00 -15.71
C MET A 54 -1.33 -5.83 -14.28
N ALA A 55 -1.90 -6.90 -13.69
CA ALA A 55 -2.33 -6.87 -12.30
C ALA A 55 -1.14 -6.63 -11.34
N LEU A 56 0.01 -7.26 -11.61
CA LEU A 56 1.23 -7.03 -10.82
C LEU A 56 1.73 -5.58 -10.95
N GLN A 57 1.71 -5.00 -12.15
CA GLN A 57 2.09 -3.59 -12.37
C GLN A 57 1.15 -2.61 -11.64
N GLY A 58 -0.14 -2.91 -11.57
CA GLY A 58 -1.11 -2.09 -10.82
C GLY A 58 -0.85 -2.07 -9.31
N VAL A 59 -0.37 -3.19 -8.74
CA VAL A 59 -0.01 -3.27 -7.32
C VAL A 59 1.24 -2.44 -7.01
N ASP A 60 2.28 -2.52 -7.85
CA ASP A 60 3.51 -1.74 -7.64
C ASP A 60 3.21 -0.23 -7.66
N ASP A 61 2.39 0.24 -8.60
CA ASP A 61 1.97 1.65 -8.67
C ASP A 61 1.13 2.09 -7.46
N ALA A 62 0.22 1.23 -6.98
CA ALA A 62 -0.54 1.48 -5.75
C ALA A 62 0.36 1.62 -4.53
N THR A 63 1.35 0.73 -4.37
CA THR A 63 2.28 0.78 -3.23
C THR A 63 3.18 2.01 -3.27
N GLU A 64 3.66 2.42 -4.45
CA GLU A 64 4.48 3.63 -4.58
C GLU A 64 3.67 4.90 -4.37
N ARG A 65 2.41 4.94 -4.82
CA ARG A 65 1.47 6.03 -4.52
C ARG A 65 1.28 6.19 -3.01
N ARG A 66 1.00 5.08 -2.32
CA ARG A 66 0.85 5.03 -0.86
C ARG A 66 2.09 5.54 -0.14
N ARG A 67 3.27 5.02 -0.52
CA ARG A 67 4.56 5.43 0.06
C ARG A 67 4.81 6.93 -0.14
N ARG A 68 4.50 7.47 -1.31
CA ARG A 68 4.65 8.91 -1.59
C ARG A 68 3.70 9.76 -0.73
N ALA A 69 2.45 9.33 -0.59
CA ALA A 69 1.46 10.01 0.25
C ALA A 69 1.90 10.02 1.73
N ILE A 70 2.35 8.88 2.27
CA ILE A 70 2.86 8.77 3.64
C ILE A 70 4.11 9.63 3.84
N ARG A 71 5.08 9.61 2.91
CA ARG A 71 6.29 10.45 2.99
C ARG A 71 5.95 11.94 3.01
N ARG A 72 5.00 12.39 2.18
CA ARG A 72 4.53 13.78 2.17
C ARG A 72 3.90 14.16 3.50
N GLY A 73 2.99 13.32 4.01
CA GLY A 73 2.33 13.53 5.31
C GLY A 73 3.31 13.59 6.47
N GLY A 74 4.27 12.64 6.54
CA GLY A 74 5.34 12.64 7.54
C GLY A 74 6.19 13.91 7.46
N GLY A 75 6.55 14.33 6.25
CA GLY A 75 7.26 15.59 6.05
C GLY A 75 6.50 16.81 6.60
N LEU A 76 5.19 16.91 6.38
CA LEU A 76 4.36 17.97 6.97
C LEU A 76 4.41 17.96 8.50
N LEU A 77 4.31 16.77 9.12
CA LEU A 77 4.40 16.61 10.57
C LEU A 77 5.77 17.07 11.12
N ASP A 78 6.86 16.71 10.44
CA ASP A 78 8.21 17.13 10.85
C ASP A 78 8.34 18.66 10.84
N ARG A 79 7.76 19.32 9.83
CA ARG A 79 7.79 20.80 9.69
C ARG A 79 6.90 21.49 10.72
N LEU A 80 5.79 20.85 11.10
CA LEU A 80 4.95 21.31 12.20
C LEU A 80 5.67 21.21 13.55
N GLU A 81 6.42 20.12 13.79
CA GLU A 81 7.22 19.98 15.00
C GLU A 81 8.38 20.99 15.04
N GLU A 82 9.05 21.21 13.91
CA GLU A 82 10.08 22.25 13.79
C GLU A 82 9.52 23.64 14.12
N LEU A 83 8.36 23.98 13.54
CA LEU A 83 7.66 25.23 13.85
C LEU A 83 7.35 25.33 15.34
N LYS A 84 6.77 24.27 15.92
CA LYS A 84 6.45 24.23 17.36
C LYS A 84 7.68 24.46 18.23
N LEU A 85 8.81 23.83 17.92
CA LEU A 85 10.06 24.04 18.65
C LEU A 85 10.53 25.50 18.56
N ALA A 86 10.52 26.10 17.36
CA ALA A 86 10.87 27.51 17.18
C ALA A 86 9.98 28.44 18.02
N LEU A 87 8.66 28.19 18.02
CA LEU A 87 7.72 28.98 18.84
C LEU A 87 7.98 28.82 20.34
N LEU A 88 8.32 27.62 20.81
CA LEU A 88 8.68 27.39 22.21
C LEU A 88 9.98 28.09 22.61
N MET A 89 10.89 28.32 21.67
CA MET A 89 12.10 29.12 21.89
C MET A 89 11.86 30.63 21.76
N GLY A 90 10.63 31.06 21.47
CA GLY A 90 10.29 32.47 21.28
C GLY A 90 10.62 33.02 19.89
N GLU A 91 10.94 32.15 18.93
CA GLU A 91 11.20 32.53 17.54
C GLU A 91 9.91 32.50 16.71
N ALA A 92 9.87 33.27 15.60
CA ALA A 92 8.71 33.28 14.70
C ALA A 92 8.61 32.02 13.81
N GLY A 93 9.71 31.28 13.63
CA GLY A 93 9.75 30.03 12.84
C GLY A 93 9.61 30.21 11.33
N GLU A 94 10.02 31.34 10.75
CA GLU A 94 9.86 31.67 9.33
C GLU A 94 10.36 30.57 8.38
N GLY A 95 11.55 30.01 8.64
CA GLY A 95 12.09 28.93 7.82
C GLY A 95 11.24 27.66 7.82
N ALA A 96 10.62 27.33 8.96
CA ALA A 96 9.71 26.19 9.07
C ALA A 96 8.39 26.47 8.34
N LEU A 97 7.86 27.70 8.44
CA LEU A 97 6.65 28.15 7.73
C LEU A 97 6.83 28.09 6.20
N ASP A 98 7.98 28.52 5.69
CA ASP A 98 8.31 28.43 4.27
C ASP A 98 8.35 26.98 3.77
N ARG A 99 9.01 26.09 4.52
CA ARG A 99 9.05 24.65 4.22
C ARG A 99 7.67 24.00 4.28
N LEU A 100 6.87 24.37 5.28
CA LEU A 100 5.50 23.90 5.44
C LEU A 100 4.63 24.31 4.23
N THR A 101 4.73 25.58 3.82
CA THR A 101 4.02 26.12 2.65
C THR A 101 4.41 25.40 1.37
N ARG A 102 5.72 25.16 1.14
CA ARG A 102 6.21 24.41 -0.03
C ARG A 102 5.62 23.01 -0.08
N THR A 103 5.65 22.29 1.04
CA THR A 103 5.13 20.92 1.11
C THR A 103 3.62 20.88 0.86
N LEU A 104 2.86 21.83 1.43
CA LEU A 104 1.41 21.90 1.22
C LEU A 104 1.03 22.10 -0.26
N ARG A 105 1.86 22.82 -1.02
CA ARG A 105 1.67 23.02 -2.46
C ARG A 105 2.01 21.80 -3.31
N GLU A 106 2.74 20.83 -2.77
CA GLU A 106 3.00 19.58 -3.48
C GLU A 106 1.70 18.81 -3.69
N GLU A 107 1.51 18.32 -4.91
CA GLU A 107 0.33 17.54 -5.27
C GLU A 107 0.23 16.30 -4.39
N ARG A 108 -0.95 16.09 -3.81
CA ARG A 108 -1.23 14.97 -2.94
C ARG A 108 -1.71 13.78 -3.76
N PRO A 109 -1.03 12.62 -3.70
CA PRO A 109 -1.55 11.39 -4.30
C PRO A 109 -2.77 10.90 -3.49
N VAL A 110 -3.85 10.55 -4.18
CA VAL A 110 -5.05 9.94 -3.56
C VAL A 110 -4.84 8.43 -3.51
N ASP A 111 -4.84 7.86 -2.32
CA ASP A 111 -4.74 6.41 -2.13
C ASP A 111 -6.11 5.73 -2.25
N ALA A 112 -6.14 4.40 -2.42
CA ALA A 112 -7.39 3.64 -2.37
C ALA A 112 -7.93 3.51 -0.93
N ASP A 113 -7.05 3.60 0.06
CA ASP A 113 -7.40 3.58 1.48
C ASP A 113 -7.99 4.93 1.93
N ALA A 114 -9.31 4.93 2.18
CA ALA A 114 -10.04 6.12 2.62
C ALA A 114 -9.61 6.63 4.00
N GLU A 115 -9.18 5.75 4.91
CA GLU A 115 -8.71 6.14 6.24
C GLU A 115 -7.39 6.89 6.15
N LEU A 116 -6.47 6.41 5.31
CA LEU A 116 -5.21 7.09 5.04
C LEU A 116 -5.45 8.48 4.43
N ASN A 117 -6.34 8.59 3.44
CA ASN A 117 -6.67 9.88 2.85
C ASN A 117 -7.24 10.85 3.90
N ASN A 118 -8.16 10.37 4.75
CA ASN A 118 -8.74 11.20 5.81
C ASN A 118 -7.67 11.68 6.82
N LEU A 119 -6.74 10.82 7.20
CA LEU A 119 -5.64 11.21 8.08
C LEU A 119 -4.76 12.29 7.41
N LEU A 120 -4.46 12.15 6.12
CA LEU A 120 -3.70 13.14 5.36
C LEU A 120 -4.46 14.47 5.25
N ASP A 121 -5.79 14.44 5.07
CA ASP A 121 -6.64 15.64 5.11
C ASP A 121 -6.54 16.37 6.45
N GLN A 122 -6.54 15.65 7.57
CA GLN A 122 -6.39 16.24 8.90
C GLN A 122 -5.02 16.91 9.09
N ILE A 123 -3.96 16.29 8.57
CA ILE A 123 -2.61 16.86 8.60
C ILE A 123 -2.55 18.13 7.75
N ASP A 124 -3.09 18.11 6.53
CA ASP A 124 -3.14 19.27 5.64
C ASP A 124 -3.94 20.43 6.27
N LEU A 125 -5.10 20.12 6.89
CA LEU A 125 -5.91 21.11 7.60
C LEU A 125 -5.13 21.74 8.75
N ARG A 126 -4.42 20.92 9.55
CA ARG A 126 -3.60 21.45 10.66
C ARG A 126 -2.52 22.38 10.13
N ALA A 127 -1.82 21.99 9.07
CA ALA A 127 -0.79 22.83 8.45
C ALA A 127 -1.36 24.15 7.92
N ALA A 128 -2.51 24.13 7.24
CA ALA A 128 -3.18 25.34 6.77
C ALA A 128 -3.58 26.28 7.91
N VAL A 129 -4.08 25.72 9.02
CA VAL A 129 -4.42 26.50 10.23
C VAL A 129 -3.17 27.15 10.83
N GLU A 130 -2.05 26.44 10.93
CA GLU A 130 -0.81 27.02 11.47
C GLU A 130 -0.24 28.13 10.59
N LEU A 131 -0.32 28.00 9.26
CA LEU A 131 0.02 29.10 8.34
C LEU A 131 -0.90 30.31 8.56
N ALA A 132 -2.21 30.11 8.63
CA ALA A 132 -3.16 31.20 8.88
C ALA A 132 -2.92 31.90 10.23
N LYS A 133 -2.56 31.15 11.27
CA LYS A 133 -2.16 31.72 12.58
C LYS A 133 -0.88 32.53 12.48
N ALA A 134 0.09 32.10 11.69
CA ALA A 134 1.32 32.85 11.46
C ALA A 134 1.04 34.16 10.73
N ASP A 135 0.20 34.13 9.69
CA ASP A 135 -0.22 35.33 8.97
C ASP A 135 -0.96 36.31 9.89
N LEU A 136 -1.86 35.81 10.74
CA LEU A 136 -2.56 36.64 11.73
C LEU A 136 -1.57 37.33 12.67
N ARG A 137 -0.59 36.60 13.21
CA ARG A 137 0.46 37.17 14.08
C ARG A 137 1.30 38.23 13.37
N ARG A 138 1.55 38.07 12.08
CA ARG A 138 2.29 39.05 11.26
C ARG A 138 1.47 40.31 10.97
N SER A 139 0.15 40.15 10.82
CA SER A 139 -0.78 41.25 10.51
C SER A 139 -1.29 42.01 11.73
N ALA A 140 -1.09 41.47 12.94
CA ALA A 140 -1.49 42.14 14.18
C ALA A 140 -0.57 43.35 14.46
N PRO A 141 -1.14 44.54 14.78
CA PRO A 141 -0.39 45.77 15.02
C PRO A 141 0.37 45.80 16.35
#